data_AF-A0A060UQU6-F1
#
_entry.id   AF-A0A060UQU6-F1
#
_cell.length_a   1.000
_cell.length_b   1.000
_cell.length_c   1.000
_cell.angle_alpha   90.00
_cell.angle_beta   90.00
_cell.angle_gamma   90.00
#
_symmetry.space_group_name_H-M   'P 1'
#
loop_
_entity.id
_entity.type
_entity.pdbx_description
1 polymer ?
#
loop_
_entity_poly.entity_id
_entity_poly.type
_entity_poly.pdbx_seq_one_letter_code
_entity_poly.pdbx_strand_id
1 'polypeptide(L)'
;MKIELDGGGKVKMAAPPQQWHGDEVMQTAVFAGEQMMAVTDDAGRFDLHYLGFKTTGFASLEDAKASAQAFARAVLAHMAGLI
;
A
#
# COMPACT_ATOMS: atom_id res chain seq x y z
N MET A 1 19.23 18.06 1.66
CA MET A 1 19.66 16.85 2.41
C MET A 1 19.88 15.72 1.41
N LYS A 2 20.93 14.90 1.55
CA LYS A 2 21.10 13.68 0.76
C LYS A 2 20.45 12.51 1.49
N ILE A 3 19.63 11.72 0.81
CA ILE A 3 18.93 10.55 1.37
C ILE A 3 19.50 9.30 0.71
N GLU A 4 19.93 8.32 1.50
CA GLU A 4 20.52 7.07 1.04
C GLU A 4 19.88 5.89 1.80
N LEU A 5 19.80 4.72 1.16
CA LEU A 5 19.37 3.49 1.82
C LEU A 5 20.52 2.91 2.65
N ASP A 6 20.27 2.67 3.93
CA ASP A 6 21.15 1.88 4.77
C ASP A 6 21.02 0.36 4.48
N GLY A 7 21.73 -0.47 5.24
CA GLY A 7 21.68 -1.92 5.05
C GLY A 7 20.27 -2.52 5.21
N GLY A 8 19.48 -2.02 6.17
CA GLY A 8 18.11 -2.50 6.39
C GLY A 8 17.15 -2.01 5.31
N GLY A 9 17.29 -0.76 4.88
CA GLY A 9 16.53 -0.16 3.79
C GLY A 9 16.75 -0.91 2.48
N LYS A 10 17.98 -1.36 2.20
CA LYS A 10 18.25 -2.21 1.02
C LYS A 10 17.47 -3.50 1.04
N VAL A 11 17.34 -4.15 2.20
CA VAL A 11 16.54 -5.39 2.34
C VAL A 11 15.06 -5.10 2.13
N LYS A 12 14.51 -4.05 2.79
CA LYS A 12 13.10 -3.67 2.65
C LYS A 12 12.72 -3.25 1.22
N MET A 13 13.64 -2.60 0.51
CA MET A 13 13.43 -2.13 -0.86
C MET A 13 13.83 -3.14 -1.94
N ALA A 14 14.45 -4.27 -1.57
CA ALA A 14 14.80 -5.34 -2.49
C ALA A 14 13.61 -6.21 -2.89
N ALA A 15 12.54 -6.23 -2.10
CA ALA A 15 11.30 -6.90 -2.47
C ALA A 15 10.74 -6.29 -3.77
N PRO A 16 10.23 -7.10 -4.72
CA PRO A 16 9.62 -6.58 -5.94
C PRO A 16 8.51 -5.58 -5.56
N PRO A 17 8.70 -4.28 -5.82
CA PRO A 17 7.70 -3.31 -5.43
C PRO A 17 6.41 -3.60 -6.18
N GLN A 18 5.27 -3.49 -5.49
CA GLN A 18 3.93 -3.55 -6.10
C GLN A 18 3.55 -4.91 -6.70
N GLN A 19 4.25 -5.99 -6.38
CA GLN A 19 3.77 -7.33 -6.67
C GLN A 19 2.76 -7.75 -5.61
N TRP A 20 1.54 -8.06 -6.04
CA TRP A 20 0.45 -8.48 -5.17
C TRP A 20 0.49 -9.98 -4.92
N HIS A 21 0.33 -10.37 -3.65
CA HIS A 21 0.31 -11.76 -3.19
C HIS A 21 -0.89 -11.98 -2.26
N GLY A 22 -1.58 -13.11 -2.42
CA GLY A 22 -2.74 -13.47 -1.60
C GLY A 22 -3.81 -14.19 -2.41
N ASP A 23 -5.05 -14.12 -1.93
CA ASP A 23 -6.23 -14.74 -2.56
C ASP A 23 -7.20 -13.66 -3.10
N GLU A 24 -8.44 -14.04 -3.40
CA GLU A 24 -9.45 -13.12 -3.94
C GLU A 24 -10.06 -12.18 -2.90
N VAL A 25 -9.91 -12.49 -1.61
CA VAL A 25 -10.50 -11.76 -0.49
C VAL A 25 -9.49 -10.79 0.12
N MET A 26 -8.21 -11.16 0.12
CA MET A 26 -7.14 -10.34 0.65
C MET A 26 -5.84 -10.54 -0.14
N GLN A 27 -5.27 -9.43 -0.60
CA GLN A 27 -3.92 -9.40 -1.18
C GLN A 27 -3.06 -8.34 -0.51
N THR A 28 -1.76 -8.57 -0.52
CA THR A 28 -0.77 -7.63 0.02
C THR A 28 0.32 -7.35 -0.99
N ALA A 29 0.87 -6.14 -0.93
CA ALA A 29 2.03 -5.72 -1.72
C ALA A 29 2.88 -4.75 -0.89
N VAL A 30 4.14 -4.58 -1.28
CA VAL A 30 5.07 -3.66 -0.59
C VAL A 30 5.11 -2.31 -1.33
N PHE A 31 4.89 -1.23 -0.58
CA PHE A 31 5.01 0.15 -1.02
C PHE A 31 5.95 0.90 -0.07
N ALA A 32 7.01 1.51 -0.61
CA ALA A 32 8.03 2.21 0.18
C ALA A 32 8.56 1.38 1.38
N GLY A 33 8.76 0.07 1.17
CA GLY A 33 9.27 -0.86 2.19
C GLY A 33 8.26 -1.29 3.25
N GLU A 34 7.00 -0.87 3.12
CA GLU A 34 5.94 -1.13 4.09
C GLU A 34 4.76 -1.85 3.40
N GLN A 35 4.06 -2.70 4.16
CA GLN A 35 2.99 -3.53 3.61
C GLN A 35 1.72 -2.69 3.39
N MET A 36 1.14 -2.82 2.20
CA MET A 36 -0.21 -2.41 1.88
C MET A 36 -1.09 -3.65 1.72
N MET A 37 -2.33 -3.58 2.19
CA MET A 37 -3.32 -4.62 2.00
C MET A 37 -4.48 -4.11 1.14
N ALA A 38 -4.97 -4.93 0.23
CA ALA A 38 -6.26 -4.81 -0.42
C ALA A 38 -7.15 -5.92 0.14
N VAL A 39 -8.28 -5.56 0.74
CA VAL A 39 -9.14 -6.50 1.47
C VAL A 39 -10.60 -6.24 1.16
N THR A 40 -11.42 -7.28 1.08
CA THR A 40 -12.88 -7.14 0.92
C THR A 40 -13.52 -6.68 2.23
N ASP A 41 -14.53 -5.83 2.14
CA ASP A 41 -15.39 -5.39 3.24
C ASP A 41 -16.65 -6.27 3.36
N ASP A 42 -17.44 -6.06 4.41
CA ASP A 42 -18.68 -6.82 4.66
C ASP A 42 -19.76 -6.59 3.58
N ALA A 43 -19.61 -5.54 2.75
CA ALA A 43 -20.50 -5.22 1.63
C ALA A 43 -19.99 -5.78 0.29
N GLY A 44 -18.88 -6.54 0.30
CA GLY A 44 -18.25 -7.10 -0.90
C GLY A 44 -17.51 -6.09 -1.77
N ARG A 45 -17.22 -4.89 -1.24
CA ARG A 45 -16.33 -3.91 -1.86
C ARG A 45 -14.91 -4.08 -1.34
N PHE A 46 -13.95 -3.46 -1.99
CA PHE A 46 -12.55 -3.54 -1.57
C PHE A 46 -12.09 -2.23 -0.92
N ASP A 47 -11.25 -2.39 0.09
CA ASP A 47 -10.56 -1.34 0.83
C ASP A 47 -9.05 -1.52 0.68
N LEU A 48 -8.32 -0.40 0.66
CA LEU A 48 -6.87 -0.39 0.81
C LEU A 48 -6.48 0.07 2.21
N HIS A 49 -5.55 -0.65 2.84
CA HIS A 49 -4.99 -0.33 4.15
C HIS A 49 -3.47 -0.14 4.04
N TYR A 50 -2.94 0.97 4.55
CA TYR A 50 -1.51 1.29 4.49
C TYR A 50 -1.10 2.26 5.59
N LEU A 51 -0.05 1.94 6.36
CA LEU A 51 0.51 2.79 7.43
C LEU A 51 -0.53 3.30 8.45
N GLY A 52 -1.58 2.52 8.73
CA GLY A 52 -2.67 2.90 9.64
C GLY A 52 -3.77 3.74 9.01
N PHE A 53 -3.66 4.10 7.73
CA PHE A 53 -4.70 4.79 6.96
C PHE A 53 -5.46 3.80 6.07
N LYS A 54 -6.68 4.17 5.67
CA LYS A 54 -7.45 3.40 4.70
C LYS A 54 -8.17 4.28 3.68
N THR A 55 -8.42 3.72 2.50
CA THR A 55 -9.37 4.26 1.51
C THR A 55 -10.29 3.13 1.06
N THR A 56 -11.56 3.44 0.80
CA THR A 56 -12.62 2.44 0.72
C THR A 56 -13.43 2.54 -0.56
N GLY A 57 -14.23 1.52 -0.85
CA GLY A 57 -15.34 1.61 -1.80
C GLY A 57 -14.99 1.23 -3.24
N PHE A 58 -13.90 0.48 -3.45
CA PHE A 58 -13.58 -0.05 -4.77
C PHE A 58 -14.54 -1.20 -5.15
N ALA A 59 -15.01 -1.21 -6.39
CA ALA A 59 -15.95 -2.23 -6.86
C ALA A 59 -15.30 -3.60 -7.07
N SER A 60 -13.98 -3.63 -7.25
CA SER A 60 -13.20 -4.84 -7.46
C SER A 60 -11.80 -4.73 -6.86
N LEU A 61 -11.15 -5.88 -6.67
CA LEU A 61 -9.77 -5.96 -6.25
C LEU A 61 -8.83 -5.26 -7.25
N GLU A 62 -9.09 -5.37 -8.55
CA GLU A 62 -8.27 -4.72 -9.59
C GLU A 62 -8.41 -3.19 -9.55
N ASP A 63 -9.61 -2.65 -9.29
CA ASP A 63 -9.81 -1.20 -9.11
C ASP A 63 -9.04 -0.67 -7.88
N ALA A 64 -9.02 -1.46 -6.80
CA ALA A 64 -8.24 -1.14 -5.61
C ALA A 64 -6.74 -1.13 -5.93
N LYS A 65 -6.23 -2.17 -6.59
CA LYS A 65 -4.81 -2.26 -7.00
C LYS A 65 -4.39 -1.13 -7.93
N ALA A 66 -5.23 -0.75 -8.89
CA ALA A 66 -4.97 0.36 -9.80
C ALA A 66 -4.84 1.70 -9.05
N SER A 67 -5.54 1.85 -7.92
CA SER A 67 -5.53 3.05 -7.08
C SER A 67 -4.42 3.05 -6.01
N ALA A 68 -3.78 1.91 -5.76
CA ALA A 68 -2.84 1.70 -4.67
C ALA A 68 -1.65 2.66 -4.67
N GLN A 69 -1.06 2.93 -5.84
CA GLN A 69 0.08 3.85 -5.93
C GLN A 69 -0.32 5.30 -5.60
N ALA A 70 -1.49 5.74 -6.07
CA ALA A 70 -2.01 7.07 -5.77
C ALA A 70 -2.32 7.20 -4.27
N PHE A 71 -2.92 6.17 -3.68
CA PHE A 71 -3.19 6.10 -2.25
C PHE A 71 -1.91 6.15 -1.40
N ALA A 72 -0.89 5.34 -1.71
CA ALA A 72 0.40 5.36 -1.01
C ALA A 72 1.05 6.76 -1.02
N ARG A 73 1.04 7.43 -2.18
CA ARG A 73 1.58 8.80 -2.30
C ARG A 73 0.79 9.79 -1.44
N ALA A 74 -0.53 9.71 -1.43
CA ALA A 74 -1.38 10.58 -0.62
C ALA A 74 -1.13 10.39 0.88
N VAL A 75 -1.00 9.14 1.34
CA VAL A 75 -0.67 8.82 2.75
C VAL A 75 0.69 9.39 3.14
N LEU A 76 1.73 9.15 2.34
CA LEU A 76 3.08 9.65 2.63
C LEU A 76 3.13 11.19 2.65
N ALA A 77 2.43 11.84 1.72
CA ALA A 77 2.31 13.31 1.69
C ALA A 77 1.56 13.85 2.93
N HIS A 78 0.51 13.16 3.36
CA HIS A 78 -0.22 13.51 4.58
C HIS A 78 0.68 13.39 5.81
N MET A 79 1.39 12.26 5.98
CA MET A 79 2.31 12.06 7.10
C MET A 79 3.44 13.09 7.13
N ALA A 80 3.97 13.48 5.96
CA ALA A 80 4.97 14.53 5.86
C ALA A 80 4.45 15.89 6.33
N GLY A 81 3.14 16.16 6.27
CA GLY A 81 2.53 17.38 6.80
C GLY A 81 2.25 17.35 8.30
N LEU A 82 2.50 16.22 8.98
CA LEU A 82 2.35 16.08 10.43
C LEU A 82 3.65 16.38 11.20
N ILE A 83 4.76 16.65 10.49
CA ILE A 83 6.09 16.95 11.02
C ILE A 83 6.68 18.19 10.34
#